data_AF-A0A7S2H8B3-F1
#
_entry.id   AF-A0A7S2H8B3-F1
#
_cell.length_a   1.000
_cell.length_b   1.000
_cell.length_c   1.000
_cell.angle_alpha   90.00
_cell.angle_beta   90.00
_cell.angle_gamma   90.00
#
_symmetry.space_group_name_H-M   'P 1'
#
loop_
_entity.id
_entity.type
_entity.pdbx_description
1 polymer ?
#
loop_
_entity_poly.entity_id
_entity_poly.type
_entity_poly.pdbx_seq_one_letter_code
_entity_poly.pdbx_strand_id
1 'polypeptide(L)'
;FFNGFAPHSVFHHAVFCRLAQEDLDELGLRCDMLPVDVGALGDEVWQGIRQRYWLFETYYLPLARLEPPAGGAEEPARASNAGWRRWPTAPVRVGDALGPRVCASPTSDGSADGSGEE
;
A
#
# COMPACT_ATOMS: atom_id res chain seq x y z
N PHE A 1 -3.02 3.13 5.81
CA PHE A 1 -3.92 3.96 4.97
C PHE A 1 -3.61 5.43 5.22
N PHE A 2 -3.21 6.18 4.18
CA PHE A 2 -2.60 7.52 4.34
C PHE A 2 -3.21 8.57 3.40
N ASN A 3 -4.54 8.63 3.32
CA ASN A 3 -5.24 9.61 2.47
C ASN A 3 -5.18 11.05 2.99
N GLY A 4 -4.75 11.28 4.24
CA GLY A 4 -4.66 12.61 4.86
C GLY A 4 -3.53 13.51 4.34
N PHE A 5 -2.61 12.99 3.51
CA PHE A 5 -1.50 13.78 2.92
C PHE A 5 -1.82 14.33 1.52
N ALA A 6 -3.04 14.11 1.03
CA ALA A 6 -3.52 14.64 -0.25
C ALA A 6 -4.66 15.67 -0.10
N PRO A 7 -4.60 16.64 0.84
CA PRO A 7 -5.70 17.58 1.07
C PRO A 7 -6.02 18.47 -0.15
N HIS A 8 -5.07 18.59 -1.08
CA HIS A 8 -5.12 19.52 -2.22
C HIS A 8 -4.96 18.82 -3.58
N SER A 9 -4.91 17.47 -3.63
CA SER A 9 -4.71 16.74 -4.88
C SER A 9 -5.54 15.47 -4.93
N VAL A 10 -6.62 15.51 -5.73
CA VAL A 10 -7.44 14.31 -6.03
C VAL A 10 -6.60 13.22 -6.69
N PHE A 11 -5.60 13.59 -7.50
CA PHE A 11 -4.69 12.63 -8.12
C PHE A 11 -3.91 11.84 -7.07
N HIS A 12 -3.27 12.51 -6.10
CA HIS A 12 -2.54 11.82 -5.03
C HIS A 12 -3.48 10.97 -4.18
N HIS A 13 -4.70 11.45 -3.92
CA HIS A 13 -5.71 10.67 -3.21
C HIS A 13 -6.10 9.39 -3.97
N ALA A 14 -6.28 9.45 -5.28
CA ALA A 14 -6.56 8.28 -6.11
C ALA A 14 -5.41 7.28 -6.10
N VAL A 15 -4.15 7.76 -6.15
CA VAL A 15 -2.96 6.91 -6.01
C VAL A 15 -2.93 6.20 -4.66
N PHE A 16 -3.20 6.91 -3.56
CA PHE A 16 -3.24 6.32 -2.22
C PHE A 16 -4.39 5.34 -2.05
N CYS A 17 -5.56 5.61 -2.64
CA CYS A 17 -6.66 4.67 -2.69
C CYS A 17 -6.24 3.38 -3.40
N ARG A 18 -5.64 3.49 -4.59
CA ARG A 18 -5.18 2.33 -5.35
C ARG A 18 -4.14 1.52 -4.58
N LEU A 19 -3.16 2.20 -3.96
CA LEU A 19 -2.16 1.54 -3.12
C LEU A 19 -2.81 0.79 -1.97
N ALA A 20 -3.77 1.41 -1.27
CA ALA A 20 -4.49 0.76 -0.18
C ALA A 20 -5.29 -0.47 -0.65
N GLN A 21 -5.84 -0.47 -1.86
CA GLN A 21 -6.53 -1.63 -2.40
C GLN A 21 -5.58 -2.81 -2.60
N GLU A 22 -4.47 -2.58 -3.28
CA GLU A 22 -3.45 -3.61 -3.51
C GLU A 22 -2.87 -4.12 -2.19
N ASP A 23 -2.62 -3.22 -1.24
CA ASP A 23 -2.12 -3.57 0.10
C ASP A 23 -3.05 -4.50 0.87
N LEU A 24 -4.35 -4.25 0.77
CA LEU A 24 -5.35 -5.04 1.48
C LEU A 24 -5.63 -6.36 0.74
N ASP A 25 -5.63 -6.34 -0.59
CA ASP A 25 -5.81 -7.54 -1.41
C ASP A 25 -4.70 -8.57 -1.15
N GLU A 26 -3.44 -8.12 -1.05
CA GLU A 26 -2.30 -8.97 -0.64
C GLU A 26 -2.48 -9.60 0.76
N LEU A 27 -3.24 -8.95 1.65
CA LEU A 27 -3.60 -9.46 2.98
C LEU A 27 -4.84 -10.37 2.97
N GLY A 28 -5.41 -10.66 1.80
CA GLY A 28 -6.66 -11.39 1.66
C GLY A 28 -7.90 -10.58 2.03
N LEU A 29 -7.80 -9.25 2.04
CA LEU A 29 -8.87 -8.32 2.35
C LEU A 29 -9.29 -7.59 1.08
N ARG A 30 -10.50 -7.88 0.60
CA ARG A 30 -11.07 -7.10 -0.49
C ARG A 30 -11.33 -5.67 -0.02
N CYS A 31 -10.87 -4.68 -0.77
CA CYS A 31 -11.03 -3.27 -0.42
C CYS A 31 -11.72 -2.48 -1.54
N ASP A 32 -12.93 -2.00 -1.26
CA ASP A 32 -13.63 -1.08 -2.16
C ASP A 32 -13.46 0.37 -1.69
N MET A 33 -13.63 1.33 -2.60
CA MET A 33 -13.60 2.76 -2.29
C MET A 33 -15.01 3.34 -2.36
N LEU A 34 -15.58 3.69 -1.22
CA LEU A 34 -16.91 4.26 -1.12
C LEU A 34 -16.84 5.79 -1.21
N PRO A 35 -17.55 6.42 -2.15
CA PRO A 35 -17.65 7.88 -2.19
C PRO A 35 -18.52 8.37 -1.03
N VAL A 36 -17.97 9.29 -0.23
CA VAL A 36 -18.66 9.97 0.87
C VAL A 36 -18.76 11.44 0.51
N ASP A 37 -19.98 11.99 0.57
CA ASP A 37 -20.19 13.43 0.41
C ASP A 37 -19.77 14.17 1.68
N VAL A 38 -18.71 14.95 1.54
CA VAL A 38 -18.10 15.82 2.55
C VAL A 38 -18.43 17.29 2.26
N GLY A 39 -18.84 17.63 1.03
CA GLY A 39 -19.24 18.98 0.65
C GLY A 39 -20.49 19.46 1.40
N ALA A 40 -21.36 18.53 1.77
CA ALA A 40 -22.53 18.80 2.62
C ALA A 40 -22.18 19.13 4.09
N LEU A 41 -20.93 18.91 4.53
CA LEU A 41 -20.49 19.26 5.88
C LEU A 41 -20.28 20.78 5.98
N GLY A 42 -21.22 21.47 6.62
CA GLY A 42 -21.17 22.91 6.84
C GLY A 42 -19.94 23.39 7.59
N ASP A 43 -19.69 24.69 7.55
CA ASP A 43 -18.49 25.31 8.12
C ASP A 43 -18.36 25.10 9.64
N GLU A 44 -19.47 24.87 10.34
CA GLU A 44 -19.50 24.51 11.76
C GLU A 44 -18.69 23.25 12.08
N VAL A 45 -18.70 22.26 11.17
CA VAL A 45 -17.96 21.00 11.34
C VAL A 45 -16.45 21.24 11.38
N TRP A 46 -16.00 22.32 10.74
CA TRP A 46 -14.59 22.65 10.56
C TRP A 46 -14.08 23.72 11.54
N GLN A 47 -14.94 24.22 12.43
CA GLN A 47 -14.58 25.22 13.44
C GLN A 47 -13.48 24.67 14.36
N GLY A 48 -12.40 25.45 14.52
CA GLY A 48 -11.24 25.07 15.33
C GLY A 48 -10.19 24.19 14.61
N ILE A 49 -10.45 23.75 13.37
CA ILE A 49 -9.48 23.00 12.57
C ILE A 49 -8.58 23.99 11.80
N ARG A 50 -7.31 24.12 12.22
CA ARG A 50 -6.37 25.11 11.63
C ARG A 50 -6.01 24.82 10.17
N GLN A 51 -6.01 23.56 9.76
CA GLN A 51 -5.79 23.15 8.36
C GLN A 51 -6.68 21.95 8.06
N ARG A 52 -7.70 22.16 7.23
CA ARG A 52 -8.59 21.08 6.79
C ARG A 52 -7.74 20.04 6.05
N TYR A 53 -7.77 18.80 6.52
CA TYR A 53 -7.04 17.67 5.91
C TYR A 53 -7.70 17.20 4.61
N TRP A 54 -8.83 17.79 4.24
CA TRP A 54 -9.57 17.51 3.01
C TRP A 54 -10.31 18.77 2.53
N LEU A 55 -10.20 19.09 1.25
CA LEU A 55 -10.84 20.28 0.65
C LEU A 55 -11.84 19.96 -0.47
N PHE A 56 -11.96 18.70 -0.88
CA PHE A 56 -12.86 18.30 -1.96
C PHE A 56 -14.23 17.89 -1.42
N GLU A 57 -15.25 17.99 -2.27
CA GLU A 57 -16.63 17.64 -1.90
C GLU A 57 -16.82 16.15 -1.68
N THR A 58 -16.06 15.28 -2.34
CA THR A 58 -16.17 13.83 -2.19
C THR A 58 -14.90 13.26 -1.57
N TYR A 59 -15.06 12.44 -0.54
CA TYR A 59 -13.98 11.66 0.05
C TYR A 59 -14.18 10.18 -0.26
N TYR A 60 -13.15 9.51 -0.79
CA TYR A 60 -13.22 8.06 -1.02
C TYR A 60 -12.70 7.30 0.21
N LEU A 61 -13.63 6.61 0.89
CA LEU A 61 -13.39 5.86 2.11
C LEU A 61 -13.15 4.36 1.78
N PRO A 62 -12.06 3.75 2.28
CA PRO A 62 -11.78 2.33 2.08
C PRO A 62 -12.73 1.49 2.91
N LEU A 63 -13.39 0.52 2.28
CA LEU A 63 -14.14 -0.53 2.93
C LEU A 63 -13.42 -1.86 2.72
N ALA A 64 -12.56 -2.21 3.68
CA ALA A 64 -11.92 -3.52 3.75
C ALA A 64 -12.92 -4.57 4.26
N ARG A 65 -13.01 -5.70 3.58
CA ARG A 65 -13.80 -6.86 3.98
C ARG A 65 -12.93 -8.11 3.92
N LEU A 66 -12.98 -8.89 5.00
CA LEU A 66 -12.50 -10.25 4.97
C LEU A 66 -13.57 -11.09 4.27
N GLU A 67 -13.32 -11.51 3.04
CA GLU A 67 -14.22 -12.43 2.36
C GLU A 67 -14.05 -13.82 2.99
N PRO A 68 -15.14 -14.49 3.42
CA PRO A 68 -15.03 -15.86 3.87
C PRO A 68 -14.56 -16.72 2.69
N PRO A 69 -13.66 -17.70 2.93
CA PRO A 69 -13.18 -18.56 1.86
C PRO A 69 -14.38 -19.22 1.19
N ALA A 70 -14.47 -19.11 -0.13
CA ALA A 70 -15.54 -19.74 -0.90
C ALA A 70 -15.47 -21.25 -0.67
N GLY A 71 -16.41 -21.77 0.14
CA GLY A 71 -16.66 -23.20 0.39
C GLY A 71 -15.47 -24.15 0.30
N GLY A 72 -14.77 -24.40 1.40
CA GLY A 72 -13.90 -25.57 1.58
C GLY A 72 -12.60 -25.60 0.78
N ALA A 73 -12.24 -24.53 0.09
CA ALA A 73 -10.94 -24.43 -0.57
C ALA A 73 -9.84 -23.98 0.41
N GLU A 74 -8.70 -24.65 0.29
CA GLU A 74 -7.42 -24.45 0.98
C GLU A 74 -7.12 -22.97 1.27
N GLU A 75 -6.61 -22.69 2.48
CA GLU A 75 -6.18 -21.36 2.92
C GLU A 75 -5.30 -20.74 1.81
N PRO A 76 -5.67 -19.60 1.21
CA PRO A 76 -4.91 -19.06 0.09
C PRO A 76 -3.48 -18.86 0.59
N ALA A 77 -2.52 -19.50 -0.09
CA ALA A 77 -1.12 -19.42 0.24
C ALA A 77 -0.78 -17.95 0.45
N ARG A 78 -0.59 -17.54 1.72
CA ARG A 78 -0.27 -16.17 2.12
C ARG A 78 0.77 -15.66 1.12
N ALA A 79 0.44 -14.61 0.38
CA ALA A 79 1.30 -14.08 -0.65
C ALA A 79 2.68 -13.77 -0.05
N SER A 80 3.63 -14.68 -0.23
CA SER A 80 4.94 -14.60 0.42
C SER A 80 5.90 -13.67 -0.32
N ASN A 81 5.46 -13.04 -1.41
CA ASN A 81 6.36 -12.37 -2.34
C ASN A 81 5.82 -11.03 -2.87
N ALA A 82 5.72 -10.03 -2.00
CA ALA A 82 5.72 -8.63 -2.43
C ALA A 82 7.13 -8.04 -2.19
N GLY A 83 8.07 -8.32 -3.09
CA GLY A 83 9.46 -7.83 -3.01
C GLY A 83 9.59 -6.31 -2.93
N TRP A 84 8.58 -5.57 -3.40
CA TRP A 84 8.53 -4.11 -3.33
C TRP A 84 8.22 -3.57 -1.91
N ARG A 85 7.68 -4.39 -1.00
CA ARG A 85 7.48 -4.04 0.42
C ARG A 85 8.72 -4.18 1.29
N ARG A 86 9.83 -4.69 0.75
CA ARG A 86 11.13 -4.74 1.45
C ARG A 86 11.89 -3.41 1.32
N TRP A 87 11.21 -2.32 0.95
CA TRP A 87 11.85 -1.05 0.66
C TRP A 87 11.48 0.09 1.64
N PRO A 88 12.46 0.72 2.29
CA PRO A 88 13.78 0.21 2.61
C PRO A 88 13.71 -0.62 3.90
N THR A 89 14.28 -1.82 3.88
CA THR A 89 14.51 -2.65 5.07
C THR A 89 15.53 -2.04 6.05
N ALA A 90 16.19 -0.95 5.65
CA ALA A 90 17.06 -0.12 6.49
C ALA A 90 16.43 1.27 6.68
N PRO A 91 16.64 1.95 7.83
CA PRO A 91 16.18 3.32 8.01
C PRO A 91 16.82 4.23 6.96
N VAL A 92 16.00 4.99 6.22
CA VAL A 92 16.46 6.00 5.27
C VAL A 92 17.31 7.02 6.02
N ARG A 93 18.54 7.23 5.55
CA ARG A 93 19.47 8.21 6.11
C ARG A 93 19.54 9.44 5.23
N VAL A 94 19.85 10.57 5.86
CA VAL A 94 20.16 11.81 5.13
C VAL A 94 21.39 11.55 4.27
N GLY A 95 21.23 11.56 2.95
CA GLY A 95 22.28 11.28 1.96
C GLY A 95 22.09 10.02 1.10
N ASP A 96 21.04 9.22 1.33
CA ASP A 96 20.79 8.00 0.54
C ASP A 96 20.45 8.31 -0.94
N ALA A 97 21.12 7.61 -1.86
CA ALA A 97 20.84 7.68 -3.30
C ALA A 97 19.72 6.71 -3.68
N LEU A 98 18.50 7.21 -3.87
CA LEU A 98 17.29 6.40 -4.09
C LEU A 98 17.07 5.95 -5.57
N GLY A 99 18.13 5.57 -6.29
CA GLY A 99 18.04 5.08 -7.68
C GLY A 99 19.27 4.26 -8.11
N PRO A 100 19.42 3.96 -9.40
CA PRO A 100 18.80 2.87 -10.19
C PRO A 100 19.26 1.44 -9.82
N ARG A 101 19.77 1.16 -8.60
CA ARG A 101 20.35 -0.16 -8.24
C ARG A 101 19.42 -1.18 -7.57
N VAL A 102 18.12 -0.92 -7.43
CA VAL A 102 17.23 -1.74 -6.57
C VAL A 102 16.61 -2.96 -7.28
N CYS A 103 16.80 -3.12 -8.59
CA CYS A 103 16.19 -4.20 -9.37
C CYS A 103 17.16 -5.37 -9.66
N ALA A 104 17.98 -5.80 -8.71
CA ALA A 104 18.71 -7.07 -8.85
C ALA A 104 18.02 -8.13 -7.98
N SER A 105 17.24 -9.01 -8.62
CA SER A 105 16.73 -10.24 -8.01
C SER A 105 17.91 -11.07 -7.49
N PRO A 106 17.79 -11.79 -6.36
CA PRO A 106 18.83 -12.70 -5.94
C PRO A 106 18.95 -13.83 -6.97
N THR A 107 20.08 -13.90 -7.66
CA THR A 107 20.45 -15.07 -8.46
C THR A 107 20.62 -16.23 -7.50
N SER A 108 19.74 -17.21 -7.60
CA SER A 108 19.96 -18.54 -7.04
C SER A 108 21.06 -19.23 -7.86
N ASP A 109 22.30 -19.12 -7.44
CA ASP A 109 23.33 -20.10 -7.77
C ASP A 109 23.36 -21.09 -6.59
N GLY A 110 23.01 -22.36 -6.73
CA GLY A 110 23.25 -23.24 -7.87
C GLY A 110 24.53 -24.03 -7.56
N SER A 111 24.35 -25.29 -7.18
CA SER A 111 25.38 -26.29 -6.89
C SER A 111 26.62 -26.21 -7.78
N ALA A 112 27.79 -26.41 -7.15
CA ALA A 112 28.91 -27.06 -7.79
C ALA A 112 29.58 -28.00 -6.78
N ASP A 113 29.19 -29.28 -6.84
CA ASP A 113 30.06 -30.41 -6.51
C ASP A 113 31.25 -30.40 -7.49
N GLY A 114 32.45 -30.73 -7.00
CA GLY A 114 33.63 -30.88 -7.85
C GLY A 114 34.89 -31.28 -7.09
N SER A 115 35.15 -32.58 -7.11
CA SER A 115 36.26 -33.35 -6.52
C SER A 115 37.66 -33.08 -7.12
N GLY A 116 38.71 -33.52 -6.41
CA GLY A 116 40.10 -33.78 -6.87
C GLY A 116 41.15 -33.14 -5.93
N GLU A 117 41.90 -33.86 -5.08
CA GLU A 117 43.10 -34.70 -5.38
C GLU A 117 44.02 -33.98 -6.38
N GLU A 118 45.27 -33.59 -6.08
CA GLU A 118 46.41 -34.23 -5.39
C GLU A 118 47.36 -33.16 -4.79
#